data_AF-A0A847B2T5-F1
#
_entry.id   AF-A0A847B2T5-F1
#
_cell.length_a   1.000
_cell.length_b   1.000
_cell.length_c   1.000
_cell.angle_alpha   90.00
_cell.angle_beta   90.00
_cell.angle_gamma   90.00
#
_symmetry.space_group_name_H-M   'P 1'
#
loop_
_entity.id
_entity.type
_entity.pdbx_description
1 polymer ?
#
loop_
_entity_poly.entity_id
_entity_poly.type
_entity_poly.pdbx_seq_one_letter_code
_entity_poly.pdbx_strand_id
1 'polypeptide(L)'
;MTLPDFASISTWIDLGLGVLVAALFTFILYRITNRKFVLFYAILSSLAIILAWFFSLELLTTILTIVLMTSATVVMFVNISRIRPLIASELKGKTMFGFRPKTTEKIFDREAMYKKVSDAILALSKQKIGALLTFEKNILLTDVIKTGTLVNAPVTAELIMTIFYPGTRLHDGAVVVRGDTILAASVYFTPTTKPLTGKYGS
;
A
#
# COMPACT_ATOMS: atom_id res chain seq x y z
N MET A 1 29.76 -37.61 -22.29
CA MET A 1 28.33 -37.30 -22.12
C MET A 1 27.58 -38.62 -22.23
N THR A 2 27.58 -39.40 -21.16
CA THR A 2 26.96 -40.73 -21.10
C THR A 2 25.58 -40.58 -20.49
N LEU A 3 24.55 -41.02 -21.21
CA LEU A 3 23.17 -41.00 -20.75
C LEU A 3 23.04 -41.80 -19.43
N PRO A 4 22.32 -41.31 -18.42
CA PRO A 4 22.10 -42.06 -17.19
C PRO A 4 21.19 -43.27 -17.44
N ASP A 5 21.58 -44.40 -16.86
CA ASP A 5 20.94 -45.70 -17.01
C ASP A 5 19.65 -45.76 -16.16
N PHE A 6 18.49 -45.79 -16.82
CA PHE A 6 17.15 -45.65 -16.21
C PHE A 6 16.67 -46.90 -15.44
N ALA A 7 17.53 -47.92 -15.28
CA ALA A 7 17.16 -49.22 -14.69
C ALA A 7 17.60 -49.38 -13.21
N SER A 8 18.24 -48.38 -12.60
CA SER A 8 18.74 -48.49 -11.24
C SER A 8 17.70 -48.05 -10.20
N ILE A 9 17.48 -48.88 -9.17
CA ILE A 9 16.54 -48.61 -8.05
C ILE A 9 16.82 -47.24 -7.39
N SER A 10 18.07 -46.77 -7.45
CA SER A 10 18.53 -45.46 -6.98
C SER A 10 17.89 -44.29 -7.73
N THR A 11 17.64 -44.39 -9.04
CA THR A 11 16.99 -43.30 -9.80
C THR A 11 15.53 -43.09 -9.39
N TRP A 12 14.83 -44.17 -9.04
CA TRP A 12 13.45 -44.09 -8.54
C TRP A 12 13.40 -43.55 -7.10
N ILE A 13 14.39 -43.89 -6.27
CA ILE A 13 14.56 -43.32 -4.93
C ILE A 13 14.89 -41.82 -5.02
N ASP A 14 15.80 -41.43 -5.92
CA ASP A 14 16.16 -40.02 -6.14
C ASP A 14 14.99 -39.20 -6.70
N LEU A 15 14.19 -39.78 -7.59
CA LEU A 15 13.00 -39.13 -8.14
C LEU A 15 11.90 -38.99 -7.07
N GLY A 16 11.69 -40.03 -6.25
CA GLY A 16 10.76 -39.99 -5.11
C GLY A 16 11.18 -38.97 -4.05
N LEU A 17 12.47 -38.91 -3.72
CA LEU A 17 13.03 -37.93 -2.80
C LEU A 17 12.91 -36.50 -3.38
N GLY A 18 13.17 -36.33 -4.68
CA GLY A 18 13.01 -35.06 -5.38
C GLY A 18 11.58 -34.53 -5.36
N VAL A 19 10.60 -35.41 -5.61
CA VAL A 19 9.16 -35.05 -5.54
C VAL A 19 8.76 -34.70 -4.11
N LEU A 20 9.26 -35.43 -3.12
CA LEU A 20 8.99 -35.15 -1.70
C LEU A 20 9.57 -33.81 -1.28
N VAL A 21 10.81 -33.51 -1.67
CA VAL A 21 11.46 -32.21 -1.40
C VAL A 21 10.72 -31.08 -2.12
N ALA A 22 10.29 -31.27 -3.36
CA ALA A 22 9.52 -30.27 -4.12
C ALA A 22 8.14 -30.00 -3.50
N ALA A 23 7.45 -31.04 -3.02
CA ALA A 23 6.18 -30.92 -2.32
C ALA A 23 6.35 -30.19 -0.97
N LEU A 24 7.39 -30.51 -0.22
CA LEU A 24 7.72 -29.86 1.06
C LEU A 24 8.14 -28.41 0.86
N PHE A 25 8.89 -28.11 -0.21
CA PHE A 25 9.26 -26.76 -0.62
C PHE A 25 8.02 -25.94 -1.00
N THR A 26 7.11 -26.52 -1.79
CA THR A 26 5.83 -25.88 -2.17
C THR A 26 4.95 -25.61 -0.93
N PHE A 27 4.90 -26.55 0.01
CA PHE A 27 4.18 -26.40 1.27
C PHE A 27 4.79 -25.31 2.19
N ILE A 28 6.13 -25.22 2.24
CA ILE A 28 6.84 -24.16 2.96
C ILE A 28 6.59 -22.79 2.32
N LEU A 29 6.63 -22.69 0.98
CA LEU A 29 6.31 -21.46 0.26
C LEU A 29 4.86 -21.00 0.52
N TYR A 30 3.92 -21.94 0.64
CA TYR A 30 2.54 -21.62 1.00
C TYR A 30 2.43 -21.05 2.44
N ARG A 31 3.22 -21.57 3.39
CA ARG A 31 3.29 -21.08 4.78
C ARG A 31 4.07 -19.76 4.96
N ILE A 32 4.88 -19.37 3.98
CA ILE A 32 5.73 -18.17 3.96
C ILE A 32 4.96 -16.84 3.85
N THR A 33 3.62 -16.87 3.90
CA THR A 33 2.79 -15.65 4.04
C THR A 33 2.97 -14.98 5.43
N ASN A 34 3.52 -15.69 6.43
CA ASN A 34 3.76 -15.15 7.78
C ASN A 34 5.19 -14.60 7.96
N ARG A 35 5.34 -13.29 8.23
CA ARG A 35 6.63 -12.58 8.38
C ARG A 35 7.62 -13.25 9.35
N LYS A 36 7.14 -13.82 10.45
CA LYS A 36 8.00 -14.50 11.46
C LYS A 36 8.60 -15.80 10.92
N PHE A 37 7.88 -16.51 10.05
CA PHE A 37 8.36 -17.77 9.47
C PHE A 37 9.42 -17.54 8.39
N VAL A 38 9.33 -16.45 7.61
CA VAL A 38 10.34 -16.09 6.61
C VAL A 38 11.70 -15.79 7.27
N LEU A 39 11.70 -14.98 8.33
CA LEU A 39 12.91 -14.65 9.07
C LEU A 39 13.51 -15.89 9.75
N PHE A 40 12.67 -16.73 10.35
CA PHE A 40 13.11 -17.98 10.96
C PHE A 40 13.77 -18.92 9.94
N TYR A 41 13.15 -19.10 8.77
CA TYR A 41 13.68 -19.94 7.70
C TYR A 41 15.01 -19.41 7.15
N ALA A 42 15.14 -18.09 6.94
CA ALA A 42 16.38 -17.47 6.46
C ALA A 42 17.54 -17.64 7.46
N ILE A 43 17.28 -17.48 8.76
CA ILE A 43 18.30 -17.66 9.81
C ILE A 43 18.73 -19.13 9.89
N LEU A 44 17.77 -20.05 9.90
CA LEU A 44 18.04 -21.48 10.03
C LEU A 44 18.81 -22.04 8.82
N SER A 45 18.42 -21.65 7.60
CA SER A 45 19.13 -22.04 6.38
C SER A 45 20.54 -21.45 6.30
N SER A 46 20.73 -20.21 6.74
CA SER A 46 22.08 -19.60 6.82
C SER A 46 22.98 -20.33 7.81
N LEU A 47 22.46 -20.73 8.97
CA LEU A 47 23.20 -21.52 9.95
C LEU A 47 23.57 -22.91 9.41
N ALA A 48 22.64 -23.56 8.68
CA ALA A 48 22.88 -24.86 8.07
C ALA A 48 23.98 -24.81 7.00
N ILE A 49 24.07 -23.73 6.22
CA ILE A 49 25.14 -23.52 5.24
C ILE A 49 26.50 -23.39 5.93
N ILE A 50 26.58 -22.64 7.04
CA ILE A 50 27.83 -22.47 7.81
C ILE A 50 28.31 -23.81 8.37
N LEU A 51 27.40 -24.63 8.92
CA LEU A 51 27.75 -25.98 9.36
C LEU A 51 28.18 -26.87 8.19
N ALA A 52 27.46 -26.86 7.08
CA ALA A 52 27.79 -27.69 5.91
C ALA A 52 29.16 -27.31 5.31
N TRP A 53 29.53 -26.02 5.37
CA TRP A 53 30.86 -25.55 4.99
C TRP A 53 31.94 -26.06 5.94
N PHE A 54 31.68 -26.05 7.26
CA PHE A 54 32.60 -26.60 8.26
C PHE A 54 32.89 -28.09 8.05
N PHE A 55 31.89 -28.87 7.64
CA PHE A 55 32.01 -30.31 7.36
C PHE A 55 32.44 -30.63 5.92
N SER A 56 32.79 -29.64 5.09
CA SER A 56 33.21 -29.81 3.68
C SER A 56 32.18 -30.55 2.79
N LEU A 57 30.89 -30.36 3.05
CA LEU A 57 29.79 -30.98 2.29
C LEU A 57 29.38 -30.11 1.08
N GLU A 58 30.13 -30.18 -0.01
CA GLU A 58 29.96 -29.30 -1.19
C GLU A 58 28.60 -29.41 -1.90
N LEU A 59 28.03 -30.62 -1.98
CA LEU A 59 26.70 -30.81 -2.59
C LEU A 59 25.59 -30.21 -1.72
N LEU A 60 25.71 -30.35 -0.40
CA LEU A 60 24.72 -29.84 0.54
C LEU A 60 24.73 -28.31 0.59
N THR A 61 25.92 -27.69 0.62
CA THR A 61 26.04 -26.23 0.56
C THR A 61 25.43 -25.70 -0.73
N THR A 62 25.72 -26.31 -1.88
CA THR A 62 25.18 -25.90 -3.18
C THR A 62 23.65 -25.95 -3.23
N ILE A 63 23.06 -27.06 -2.76
CA ILE A 63 21.59 -27.23 -2.73
C ILE A 63 20.96 -26.19 -1.79
N LEU A 64 21.51 -26.01 -0.58
CA LEU A 64 20.99 -25.03 0.39
C LEU A 64 21.07 -23.59 -0.15
N THR A 65 22.14 -23.24 -0.86
CA THR A 65 22.29 -21.91 -1.48
C THR A 65 21.27 -21.68 -2.59
N ILE A 66 21.03 -22.66 -3.48
CA ILE A 66 20.03 -22.53 -4.55
C ILE A 66 18.61 -22.38 -3.97
N VAL A 67 18.31 -23.15 -2.93
CA VAL A 67 17.02 -23.08 -2.21
C VAL A 67 16.83 -21.73 -1.51
N LEU A 68 17.89 -21.18 -0.89
CA LEU A 68 17.87 -19.85 -0.29
C LEU A 68 17.63 -18.75 -1.35
N MET A 69 18.33 -18.81 -2.49
CA MET A 69 18.20 -17.81 -3.55
C MET A 69 16.79 -17.82 -4.18
N THR A 70 16.29 -19.00 -4.52
CA THR A 70 14.95 -19.15 -5.14
C THR A 70 13.84 -18.72 -4.18
N SER A 71 13.91 -19.09 -2.90
CA SER A 71 12.94 -18.66 -1.89
C SER A 71 12.98 -17.14 -1.65
N ALA A 72 14.17 -16.51 -1.64
CA ALA A 72 14.31 -15.06 -1.52
C ALA A 72 13.65 -14.32 -2.70
N THR A 73 13.81 -14.83 -3.93
CA THR A 73 13.15 -14.26 -5.12
C THR A 73 11.63 -14.33 -5.00
N VAL A 74 11.06 -15.50 -4.65
CA VAL A 74 9.60 -15.66 -4.48
C VAL A 74 9.04 -14.72 -3.41
N VAL A 75 9.73 -14.62 -2.26
CA VAL A 75 9.35 -13.69 -1.17
C VAL A 75 9.36 -12.25 -1.63
N MET A 76 10.35 -11.83 -2.43
CA MET A 76 10.44 -10.49 -2.99
C MET A 76 9.25 -10.18 -3.91
N PHE A 77 8.90 -11.10 -4.82
CA PHE A 77 7.78 -10.94 -5.74
C PHE A 77 6.41 -10.95 -5.04
N VAL A 78 6.18 -11.83 -4.08
CA VAL A 78 4.91 -11.88 -3.33
C VAL A 78 4.71 -10.61 -2.50
N ASN A 79 5.78 -10.09 -1.88
CA ASN A 79 5.71 -8.88 -1.06
C ASN A 79 5.73 -7.57 -1.87
N ILE A 80 5.90 -7.60 -3.19
CA ILE A 80 5.96 -6.37 -3.99
C ILE A 80 4.66 -5.56 -3.92
N SER A 81 3.52 -6.24 -3.73
CA SER A 81 2.20 -5.63 -3.52
C SER A 81 2.14 -4.72 -2.28
N ARG A 82 2.90 -5.04 -1.22
CA ARG A 82 3.01 -4.25 0.02
C ARG A 82 4.12 -3.20 -0.03
N ILE A 83 5.18 -3.46 -0.78
CA ILE A 83 6.30 -2.52 -0.95
C ILE A 83 5.90 -1.37 -1.89
N ARG A 84 5.02 -1.59 -2.88
CA ARG A 84 4.50 -0.55 -3.78
C ARG A 84 4.01 0.71 -3.05
N PRO A 85 3.12 0.65 -2.03
CA PRO A 85 2.68 1.84 -1.32
C PRO A 85 3.79 2.47 -0.45
N LEU A 86 4.72 1.68 0.11
CA LEU A 86 5.82 2.18 0.94
C LEU A 86 6.87 2.91 0.11
N ILE A 87 7.29 2.33 -1.01
CA ILE A 87 8.18 2.95 -2.00
C ILE A 87 7.49 4.14 -2.66
N ALA A 88 6.18 4.08 -2.97
CA ALA A 88 5.45 5.24 -3.49
C ALA A 88 5.33 6.37 -2.46
N SER A 89 5.26 6.07 -1.16
CA SER A 89 5.26 7.09 -0.10
C SER A 89 6.65 7.66 0.17
N GLU A 90 7.72 6.86 0.10
CA GLU A 90 9.10 7.31 0.32
C GLU A 90 9.71 8.02 -0.90
N LEU A 91 9.41 7.57 -2.14
CA LEU A 91 9.84 8.25 -3.37
C LEU A 91 9.13 9.60 -3.58
N LYS A 92 7.88 9.76 -3.11
CA LYS A 92 7.20 11.06 -3.15
C LYS A 92 7.62 12.01 -2.02
N GLY A 93 8.36 11.52 -1.03
CA GLY A 93 8.94 12.33 0.06
C GLY A 93 10.33 12.89 -0.22
N LYS A 94 11.03 12.39 -1.25
CA LYS A 94 12.41 12.82 -1.56
C LYS A 94 12.67 12.89 -3.06
N THR A 95 12.21 13.96 -3.69
CA THR A 95 12.70 14.39 -5.01
C THR A 95 14.19 14.70 -4.92
N MET A 96 15.02 13.69 -5.17
CA MET A 96 16.49 13.75 -5.26
C MET A 96 17.00 14.25 -6.63
N PHE A 97 16.17 14.90 -7.43
CA PHE A 97 16.62 15.63 -8.63
C PHE A 97 15.93 16.97 -8.70
N GLY A 98 16.75 18.02 -8.60
CA GLY A 98 16.34 19.41 -8.51
C GLY A 98 15.73 19.91 -9.80
N PHE A 99 14.41 19.86 -9.88
CA PHE A 99 13.56 20.86 -10.52
C PHE A 99 12.21 20.83 -9.80
N ARG A 100 12.18 21.36 -8.57
CA ARG A 100 10.99 22.09 -8.17
C ARG A 100 10.98 23.30 -9.10
N PRO A 101 10.02 23.48 -10.04
CA PRO A 101 9.75 24.84 -10.43
C PRO A 101 9.55 25.58 -9.10
N LYS A 102 10.31 26.65 -8.88
CA LYS A 102 9.84 27.68 -7.96
C LYS A 102 8.54 28.17 -8.60
N THR A 103 7.46 27.41 -8.41
CA THR A 103 6.15 27.99 -8.25
C THR A 103 6.43 28.96 -7.14
N THR A 104 6.52 30.24 -7.51
CA THR A 104 6.40 31.37 -6.60
C THR A 104 5.55 30.87 -5.45
N GLU A 105 6.13 30.78 -4.25
CA GLU A 105 5.33 30.65 -3.05
C GLU A 105 4.43 31.88 -3.09
N LYS A 106 3.27 31.77 -3.75
CA LYS A 106 2.07 32.39 -3.23
C LYS A 106 2.10 31.90 -1.81
N ILE A 107 2.43 32.81 -0.91
CA ILE A 107 2.34 32.61 0.53
C ILE A 107 0.98 31.96 0.70
N PHE A 108 0.97 30.63 0.86
CA PHE A 108 -0.26 29.90 1.00
C PHE A 108 -0.71 30.28 2.39
N ASP A 109 -1.52 31.33 2.42
CA ASP A 109 -2.05 31.87 3.64
C ASP A 109 -3.09 30.86 4.14
N ARG A 110 -2.57 29.92 4.93
CA ARG A 110 -3.37 28.89 5.60
C ARG A 110 -4.45 29.55 6.43
N GLU A 111 -4.17 30.70 7.04
CA GLU A 111 -5.14 31.43 7.85
C GLU A 111 -6.28 31.95 6.98
N ALA A 112 -5.96 32.57 5.84
CA ALA A 112 -6.99 33.02 4.89
C ALA A 112 -7.83 31.85 4.35
N MET A 113 -7.22 30.70 4.06
CA MET A 113 -7.96 29.50 3.63
C MET A 113 -8.88 28.98 4.75
N TYR A 114 -8.36 28.83 5.97
CA TYR A 114 -9.17 28.39 7.11
C TYR A 114 -10.32 29.35 7.42
N LYS A 115 -10.11 30.65 7.24
CA LYS A 115 -11.18 31.65 7.37
C LYS A 115 -12.30 31.40 6.37
N LYS A 116 -11.97 31.23 5.07
CA LYS A 116 -12.97 30.92 4.02
C LYS A 116 -13.75 29.63 4.32
N VAL A 117 -13.05 28.59 4.78
CA VAL A 117 -13.70 27.33 5.18
C VAL A 117 -14.62 27.55 6.38
N SER A 118 -14.14 28.25 7.42
CA SER A 118 -14.93 28.56 8.62
C SER A 118 -16.20 29.33 8.27
N ASP A 119 -16.09 30.35 7.42
CA ASP A 119 -17.23 31.16 6.98
C ASP A 119 -18.28 30.29 6.25
N ALA A 120 -17.84 29.37 5.39
CA ALA A 120 -18.73 28.44 4.70
C ALA A 120 -19.42 27.47 5.66
N ILE A 121 -18.68 26.87 6.60
CA ILE A 121 -19.22 25.91 7.57
C ILE A 121 -20.22 26.60 8.51
N LEU A 122 -19.94 27.84 8.94
CA LEU A 122 -20.87 28.62 9.76
C LEU A 122 -22.17 28.92 9.01
N ALA A 123 -22.10 29.26 7.72
CA ALA A 123 -23.28 29.48 6.89
C ALA A 123 -24.12 28.20 6.70
N LEU A 124 -23.47 27.08 6.39
CA LEU A 124 -24.13 25.77 6.25
C LEU A 124 -24.78 25.32 7.57
N SER A 125 -24.09 25.52 8.70
CA SER A 125 -24.59 25.20 10.04
C SER A 125 -25.85 26.00 10.39
N LYS A 126 -25.87 27.32 10.10
CA LYS A 126 -27.08 28.16 10.31
C LYS A 126 -28.28 27.66 9.52
N GLN A 127 -28.06 27.08 8.34
CA GLN A 127 -29.09 26.51 7.49
C GLN A 127 -29.37 25.02 7.79
N LYS A 128 -28.68 24.42 8.77
CA LYS A 128 -28.76 23.00 9.13
C LYS A 128 -28.44 22.06 7.96
N ILE A 129 -27.51 22.46 7.10
CA ILE A 129 -27.03 21.66 5.96
C ILE A 129 -25.82 20.83 6.41
N GLY A 130 -25.88 19.52 6.18
CA GLY A 130 -24.78 18.61 6.46
C GLY A 130 -23.63 18.81 5.47
N ALA A 131 -22.38 18.77 5.95
CA ALA A 131 -21.20 18.90 5.12
C ALA A 131 -20.08 17.98 5.61
N LEU A 132 -19.37 17.37 4.67
CA LEU A 132 -18.24 16.49 4.93
C LEU A 132 -17.01 16.96 4.15
N LEU A 133 -16.08 17.64 4.84
CA LEU A 133 -14.79 18.06 4.26
C LEU A 133 -13.67 17.15 4.74
N THR A 134 -12.84 16.71 3.80
CA THR A 134 -11.62 15.96 4.06
C THR A 134 -10.41 16.73 3.58
N PHE A 135 -9.43 16.95 4.46
CA PHE A 135 -8.18 17.62 4.15
C PHE A 135 -7.07 16.59 3.94
N GLU A 136 -6.49 16.59 2.74
CA GLU A 136 -5.31 15.79 2.45
C GLU A 136 -4.10 16.34 3.21
N LYS A 137 -3.44 15.49 4.00
CA LYS A 137 -2.19 15.82 4.72
C LYS A 137 -1.01 15.10 4.06
N ASN A 138 -0.45 14.10 4.74
CA ASN A 138 0.73 13.37 4.28
C ASN A 138 0.36 12.17 3.38
N ILE A 139 -0.84 11.61 3.56
CA ILE A 139 -1.34 10.48 2.79
C ILE A 139 -2.15 11.02 1.62
N LEU A 140 -1.73 10.68 0.40
CA LEU A 140 -2.44 11.02 -0.83
C LEU A 140 -3.75 10.25 -0.91
N LEU A 141 -4.87 10.94 -1.11
CA LEU A 141 -6.21 10.32 -1.23
C LEU A 141 -6.55 9.98 -2.68
N THR A 142 -5.55 9.70 -3.52
CA THR A 142 -5.70 9.59 -4.99
C THR A 142 -6.66 8.48 -5.40
N ASP A 143 -6.69 7.36 -4.66
CA ASP A 143 -7.60 6.26 -4.98
C ASP A 143 -9.04 6.54 -4.58
N VAL A 144 -9.25 7.31 -3.50
CA VAL A 144 -10.59 7.70 -3.05
C VAL A 144 -11.16 8.78 -3.95
N ILE A 145 -10.34 9.73 -4.40
CA ILE A 145 -10.76 10.82 -5.30
C ILE A 145 -11.39 10.28 -6.60
N LYS A 146 -10.96 9.10 -7.10
CA LYS A 146 -11.51 8.48 -8.31
C LYS A 146 -12.99 8.11 -8.21
N THR A 147 -13.54 7.97 -7.00
CA THR A 147 -14.96 7.62 -6.81
C THR A 147 -15.88 8.84 -6.90
N GLY A 148 -15.32 10.05 -6.78
CA GLY A 148 -16.09 11.29 -6.85
C GLY A 148 -15.92 12.04 -8.17
N THR A 149 -16.47 13.25 -8.20
CA THR A 149 -16.37 14.16 -9.35
C THR A 149 -15.19 15.11 -9.16
N LEU A 150 -14.28 15.15 -10.13
CA LEU A 150 -13.16 16.09 -10.12
C LEU A 150 -13.67 17.53 -10.29
N VAL A 151 -13.19 18.42 -9.42
CA VAL A 151 -13.57 19.85 -9.40
C VAL A 151 -12.35 20.72 -9.75
N ASN A 152 -11.19 20.45 -9.13
CA ASN A 152 -9.94 21.19 -9.35
C ASN A 152 -10.10 22.72 -9.32
N ALA A 153 -10.71 23.25 -8.27
CA ALA A 153 -11.02 24.67 -8.12
C ALA A 153 -10.43 25.25 -6.83
N PRO A 154 -10.14 26.56 -6.76
CA PRO A 154 -9.65 27.20 -5.54
C PRO A 154 -10.70 27.11 -4.42
N VAL A 155 -10.24 27.01 -3.18
CA VAL A 155 -11.10 27.03 -1.99
C VAL A 155 -11.70 28.43 -1.83
N THR A 156 -13.02 28.50 -1.99
CA THR A 156 -13.85 29.68 -1.70
C THR A 156 -15.06 29.26 -0.88
N ALA A 157 -15.60 30.19 -0.10
CA ALA A 157 -16.74 29.89 0.76
C ALA A 157 -17.99 29.58 -0.08
N GLU A 158 -18.18 30.34 -1.16
CA GLU A 158 -19.28 30.23 -2.12
C GLU A 158 -19.29 28.87 -2.81
N LEU A 159 -18.11 28.37 -3.20
CA LEU A 159 -18.01 27.06 -3.85
C LEU A 159 -18.35 25.93 -2.89
N ILE A 160 -17.84 25.99 -1.65
CA ILE A 160 -18.17 25.00 -0.61
C ILE A 160 -19.68 25.00 -0.36
N MET A 161 -20.29 26.19 -0.17
CA MET A 161 -21.73 26.30 0.04
C MET A 161 -22.53 25.76 -1.14
N THR A 162 -22.10 26.03 -2.37
CA THR A 162 -22.76 25.54 -3.59
C THR A 162 -22.68 24.02 -3.69
N ILE A 163 -21.52 23.42 -3.39
CA ILE A 163 -21.36 21.97 -3.42
C ILE A 163 -22.31 21.31 -2.43
N PHE A 164 -22.40 21.80 -1.20
CA PHE A 164 -23.27 21.20 -0.17
C PHE A 164 -24.74 21.63 -0.23
N TYR A 165 -25.12 22.51 -1.17
CA TYR A 165 -26.49 22.96 -1.26
C TYR A 165 -27.44 21.78 -1.57
N PRO A 166 -28.52 21.57 -0.79
CA PRO A 166 -29.49 20.51 -1.03
C PRO A 166 -30.12 20.66 -2.43
N GLY A 167 -29.90 19.67 -3.29
CA GLY A 167 -30.40 19.67 -4.67
C GLY A 167 -29.32 19.74 -5.76
N THR A 168 -28.05 19.93 -5.41
CA THR A 168 -26.96 19.70 -6.37
C THR A 168 -26.61 18.22 -6.44
N ARG A 169 -26.03 17.73 -7.54
CA ARG A 169 -25.52 16.34 -7.58
C ARG A 169 -24.24 16.14 -6.77
N LEU A 170 -23.57 17.22 -6.37
CA LEU A 170 -22.27 17.18 -5.70
C LEU A 170 -22.37 17.13 -4.18
N HIS A 171 -23.55 17.40 -3.61
CA HIS A 171 -23.74 17.48 -2.15
C HIS A 171 -23.62 16.13 -1.45
N ASP A 172 -23.84 15.03 -2.18
CA ASP A 172 -23.80 13.67 -1.62
C ASP A 172 -22.36 13.17 -1.52
N GLY A 173 -21.84 13.13 -0.30
CA GLY A 173 -20.51 12.61 0.01
C GLY A 173 -19.52 13.70 0.43
N ALA A 174 -18.24 13.36 0.40
CA ALA A 174 -17.19 14.23 0.89
C ALA A 174 -16.60 15.13 -0.20
N VAL A 175 -16.12 16.28 0.24
CA VAL A 175 -15.25 17.18 -0.53
C VAL A 175 -13.81 16.98 -0.07
N VAL A 176 -12.90 16.73 -1.03
CA VAL A 176 -11.47 16.54 -0.76
C VAL A 176 -10.69 17.80 -1.12
N VAL A 177 -10.00 18.37 -0.11
CA VAL A 177 -9.19 19.59 -0.24
C VAL A 177 -7.71 19.24 -0.11
N ARG A 178 -6.89 19.75 -1.03
CA ARG A 178 -5.42 19.66 -0.99
C ARG A 178 -4.83 21.06 -1.08
N GLY A 179 -4.21 21.53 0.01
CA GLY A 179 -3.68 22.89 0.09
C GLY A 179 -4.79 23.93 0.00
N ASP A 180 -4.75 24.77 -1.03
CA ASP A 180 -5.74 25.82 -1.35
C ASP A 180 -6.79 25.40 -2.39
N THR A 181 -6.80 24.13 -2.79
CA THR A 181 -7.59 23.66 -3.92
C THR A 181 -8.54 22.52 -3.51
N ILE A 182 -9.80 22.63 -3.92
CA ILE A 182 -10.79 21.57 -3.88
C ILE A 182 -10.52 20.64 -5.07
N LEU A 183 -10.08 19.41 -4.80
CA LEU A 183 -9.75 18.44 -5.84
C LEU A 183 -10.99 17.74 -6.39
N ALA A 184 -11.86 17.28 -5.50
CA ALA A 184 -13.06 16.52 -5.86
C ALA A 184 -14.17 16.70 -4.84
N ALA A 185 -15.40 16.49 -5.30
CA ALA A 185 -16.62 16.46 -4.51
C ALA A 185 -17.35 15.13 -4.75
N SER A 186 -18.34 14.83 -3.92
CA SER A 186 -19.08 13.56 -3.97
C SER A 186 -18.18 12.32 -3.84
N VAL A 187 -17.18 12.40 -2.98
CA VAL A 187 -16.25 11.30 -2.70
C VAL A 187 -16.79 10.43 -1.57
N TYR A 188 -16.84 9.12 -1.77
CA TYR A 188 -17.37 8.18 -0.77
C TYR A 188 -16.26 7.48 0.00
N PHE A 189 -16.44 7.37 1.31
CA PHE A 189 -15.57 6.63 2.22
C PHE A 189 -16.25 5.36 2.72
N THR A 190 -15.45 4.36 3.07
CA THR A 190 -15.95 3.18 3.77
C THR A 190 -16.34 3.56 5.21
N PRO A 191 -17.55 3.25 5.67
CA PRO A 191 -17.99 3.57 7.02
C PRO A 191 -17.21 2.78 8.07
N THR A 192 -17.18 3.31 9.29
CA THR A 192 -16.52 2.64 10.42
C THR A 192 -17.31 1.40 10.86
N THR A 193 -16.61 0.33 11.23
CA THR A 193 -17.20 -0.89 11.80
C THR A 193 -17.34 -0.83 13.32
N LYS A 194 -16.91 0.26 13.95
CA LYS A 194 -17.04 0.44 15.41
C LYS A 194 -18.48 0.76 15.78
N PRO A 195 -19.03 0.17 16.86
CA PRO A 195 -20.36 0.52 17.33
C PRO A 195 -20.36 1.97 17.82
N LEU A 196 -21.09 2.83 17.11
CA LEU A 196 -21.38 4.21 17.51
C LEU A 196 -22.79 4.30 18.08
N THR A 197 -23.03 5.27 18.96
CA THR A 197 -24.38 5.52 19.47
C THR A 197 -25.31 5.96 18.33
N GLY A 198 -26.59 5.60 18.37
CA GLY A 198 -27.56 5.88 17.29
C GLY A 198 -27.91 7.36 17.07
N LYS A 199 -27.11 8.29 17.60
CA LYS A 199 -27.23 9.74 17.39
C LYS A 199 -26.41 10.26 16.20
N TYR A 200 -25.51 9.43 15.65
CA TYR A 200 -24.66 9.81 14.52
C TYR A 200 -25.22 9.27 13.21
N GLY A 201 -25.07 10.04 12.13
CA GLY A 201 -25.46 9.64 10.78
C GLY A 201 -24.49 8.63 10.15
N SER A 202 -24.78 8.28 8.90
CA SER A 202 -23.95 7.46 8.01
C SER A 202 -22.56 8.05 7.76
#